data_AF-A0A0G0V9Q2-F1
#
_entry.id   AF-A0A0G0V9Q2-F1
#
_cell.length_a   1.000
_cell.length_b   1.000
_cell.length_c   1.000
_cell.angle_alpha   90.00
_cell.angle_beta   90.00
_cell.angle_gamma   90.00
#
_symmetry.space_group_name_H-M   'P 1'
#
loop_
_entity.id
_entity.type
_entity.pdbx_description
1 polymer ?
#
loop_
_entity_poly.entity_id
_entity_poly.type
_entity_poly.pdbx_seq_one_letter_code
_entity_poly.pdbx_strand_id
1 'polypeptide(L)'
;MSDHLKEKWLLYQLKTKHEPEIYGQLYDLYAPKIYRFIYFKVSSSMDAEDLTAEVFLKAWEYVNKNKEIEKFGGLLYKIARNLVIDFYRKKSTHEINLDETFLQKISDAGATVEKMAVKSDSQNIMKGLRLLKEEYREVLTLRYIDELDAGEIASILNKSSINVRVLIHRALKTLRKIIDQNQNV
;
A
#
# COMPACT_ATOMS: atom_id res chain seq x y z
N MET A 1 12.39 -17.15 -10.85
CA MET A 1 11.11 -17.71 -10.36
C MET A 1 10.17 -16.53 -10.16
N SER A 2 8.95 -16.55 -10.70
CA SER A 2 8.00 -15.44 -10.48
C SER A 2 7.71 -15.28 -8.97
N ASP A 3 7.66 -14.04 -8.47
CA ASP A 3 7.37 -13.70 -7.06
C ASP A 3 6.12 -14.45 -6.54
N HIS A 4 5.10 -14.59 -7.37
CA HIS A 4 3.87 -15.31 -7.03
C HIS A 4 4.08 -16.82 -6.83
N LEU A 5 4.99 -17.45 -7.60
CA LEU A 5 5.30 -18.87 -7.42
C LEU A 5 6.13 -19.09 -6.15
N LYS A 6 7.01 -18.14 -5.82
CA LYS A 6 7.78 -18.12 -4.57
C LYS A 6 6.85 -17.96 -3.36
N GLU A 7 5.91 -17.02 -3.41
CA GLU A 7 4.89 -16.85 -2.36
C GLU A 7 4.13 -18.15 -2.10
N LYS A 8 3.54 -18.75 -3.14
CA LYS A 8 2.75 -19.99 -2.99
C LYS A 8 3.55 -21.12 -2.37
N TRP A 9 4.80 -21.27 -2.76
CA TRP A 9 5.67 -22.30 -2.21
C TRP A 9 5.99 -22.05 -0.73
N LEU A 10 6.34 -20.81 -0.35
CA LEU A 10 6.59 -20.44 1.04
C LEU A 10 5.33 -20.61 1.91
N LEU A 11 4.15 -20.26 1.42
CA LEU A 11 2.89 -20.47 2.15
C LEU A 11 2.59 -21.96 2.37
N TYR A 12 2.84 -22.81 1.36
CA TYR A 12 2.70 -24.26 1.50
C TYR A 12 3.66 -24.81 2.57
N GLN A 13 4.92 -24.38 2.55
CA GLN A 13 5.89 -24.80 3.56
C GLN A 13 5.51 -24.31 4.95
N LEU A 14 5.04 -23.07 5.08
CA LEU A 14 4.65 -22.49 6.36
C LEU A 14 3.48 -23.26 6.99
N LYS A 15 2.50 -23.70 6.18
CA LYS A 15 1.38 -24.54 6.62
C LYS A 15 1.79 -25.96 7.03
N THR A 16 2.86 -26.51 6.44
CA THR A 16 3.25 -27.91 6.67
C THR A 16 4.27 -28.06 7.77
N LYS A 17 5.15 -27.07 7.95
CA LYS A 17 6.29 -27.15 8.89
C LYS A 17 6.20 -26.22 10.09
N HIS A 18 5.40 -25.13 10.00
CA HIS A 18 5.29 -24.11 11.05
C HIS A 18 6.64 -23.51 11.50
N GLU A 19 7.66 -23.51 10.63
CA GLU A 19 8.99 -22.99 10.92
C GLU A 19 9.02 -21.44 10.81
N PRO A 20 9.43 -20.71 11.86
CA PRO A 20 9.55 -19.25 11.84
C PRO A 20 10.43 -18.71 10.71
N GLU A 21 11.42 -19.49 10.28
CA GLU A 21 12.37 -19.15 9.21
C GLU A 21 11.67 -18.99 7.85
N ILE A 22 10.59 -19.74 7.60
CA ILE A 22 9.79 -19.64 6.37
C ILE A 22 9.03 -18.31 6.35
N TYR A 23 8.54 -17.88 7.52
CA TYR A 23 7.90 -16.58 7.65
C TYR A 23 8.89 -15.43 7.48
N GLY A 24 10.12 -15.57 7.96
CA GLY A 24 11.21 -14.64 7.67
C GLY A 24 11.41 -14.41 6.17
N GLN A 25 11.33 -15.47 5.35
CA GLN A 25 11.44 -15.33 3.89
C GLN A 25 10.25 -14.59 3.25
N LEU A 26 9.04 -14.76 3.80
CA LEU A 26 7.87 -13.97 3.39
C LEU A 26 8.01 -12.51 3.82
N TYR A 27 8.57 -12.27 5.00
CA TYR A 27 8.89 -10.93 5.47
C TYR A 27 9.87 -10.24 4.52
N ASP A 28 11.00 -10.86 4.19
CA ASP A 28 12.02 -10.28 3.30
C ASP A 28 11.45 -9.92 1.91
N LEU A 29 10.51 -10.73 1.41
CA LEU A 29 9.87 -10.50 0.12
C LEU A 29 8.94 -9.28 0.12
N TYR A 30 8.24 -9.04 1.23
CA TYR A 30 7.14 -8.07 1.29
C TYR A 30 7.43 -6.82 2.11
N ALA A 31 8.36 -6.85 3.06
CA ALA A 31 8.63 -5.72 3.94
C ALA A 31 8.99 -4.45 3.17
N PRO A 32 9.83 -4.47 2.12
CA PRO A 32 10.10 -3.26 1.33
C PRO A 32 8.86 -2.70 0.61
N LYS A 33 7.94 -3.58 0.18
CA LYS A 33 6.72 -3.20 -0.55
C LYS A 33 5.69 -2.58 0.41
N ILE A 34 5.48 -3.22 1.56
CA ILE A 34 4.58 -2.74 2.62
C ILE A 34 5.10 -1.45 3.26
N TYR A 35 6.40 -1.37 3.56
CA TYR A 35 7.01 -0.14 4.06
C TYR A 35 6.78 1.00 3.10
N ARG A 36 7.06 0.81 1.80
CA ARG A 36 6.84 1.84 0.78
C ARG A 36 5.38 2.28 0.70
N PHE A 37 4.45 1.33 0.74
CA PHE A 37 3.02 1.62 0.72
C PHE A 37 2.58 2.48 1.91
N ILE A 38 3.06 2.16 3.12
CA ILE A 38 2.75 2.90 4.35
C ILE A 38 3.46 4.25 4.36
N TYR A 39 4.74 4.29 3.98
CA TYR A 39 5.58 5.48 3.96
C TYR A 39 4.96 6.63 3.16
N PHE A 40 4.34 6.32 2.01
CA PHE A 40 3.64 7.35 1.21
C PHE A 40 2.34 7.88 1.83
N LYS A 41 1.89 7.29 2.94
CA LYS A 41 0.64 7.64 3.63
C LYS A 41 0.87 8.25 5.01
N VAL A 42 2.07 8.12 5.59
CA VAL A 42 2.40 8.65 6.92
C VAL A 42 3.45 9.75 6.84
N SER A 43 3.55 10.57 7.89
CA SER A 43 4.38 11.78 7.89
C SER A 43 5.83 11.55 8.33
N SER A 44 6.16 10.38 8.88
CA SER A 44 7.47 10.06 9.46
C SER A 44 7.90 8.65 9.04
N SER A 45 9.20 8.47 8.80
CA SER A 45 9.79 7.14 8.56
C SER A 45 9.62 6.22 9.78
N MET A 46 9.69 6.78 10.99
CA MET A 46 9.48 6.01 12.23
C MET A 46 8.07 5.43 12.30
N ASP A 47 7.04 6.24 11.99
CA ASP A 47 5.65 5.76 11.92
C ASP A 47 5.50 4.67 10.85
N ALA A 48 6.22 4.80 9.72
CA ALA A 48 6.17 3.83 8.65
C ALA A 48 6.83 2.49 9.05
N GLU A 49 7.96 2.53 9.75
CA GLU A 49 8.64 1.35 10.30
C GLU A 49 7.76 0.63 11.32
N ASP A 50 7.20 1.36 12.28
CA ASP A 50 6.36 0.81 13.34
C ASP A 50 5.10 0.14 12.78
N LEU A 51 4.38 0.83 11.88
CA LEU A 51 3.19 0.28 11.25
C LEU A 51 3.53 -0.92 10.36
N THR A 52 4.69 -0.91 9.69
CA THR A 52 5.15 -2.06 8.91
C THR A 52 5.37 -3.27 9.83
N ALA A 53 6.05 -3.09 10.96
CA ALA A 53 6.24 -4.15 11.94
C ALA A 53 4.89 -4.69 12.46
N GLU A 54 3.92 -3.81 12.74
CA GLU A 54 2.59 -4.20 13.19
C GLU A 54 1.83 -4.99 12.10
N VAL A 55 1.99 -4.66 10.81
CA VAL A 55 1.40 -5.45 9.71
C VAL A 55 1.86 -6.90 9.76
N PHE A 56 3.16 -7.13 9.87
CA PHE A 56 3.71 -8.48 9.88
C PHE A 56 3.32 -9.22 11.17
N LEU A 57 3.34 -8.56 12.33
CA LEU A 57 2.86 -9.18 13.56
C LEU A 57 1.41 -9.68 13.43
N LYS A 58 0.50 -8.87 12.88
CA LYS A 58 -0.90 -9.29 12.64
C LYS A 58 -1.02 -10.38 11.60
N ALA A 59 -0.18 -10.35 10.56
CA ALA A 59 -0.16 -11.39 9.54
C ALA A 59 0.32 -12.73 10.12
N TRP A 60 1.34 -12.73 10.99
CA TRP A 60 1.82 -13.90 11.70
C TRP A 60 0.72 -14.51 12.58
N GLU A 61 0.00 -13.70 13.35
CA GLU A 61 -1.15 -14.16 14.12
C GLU A 61 -2.26 -14.75 13.24
N TYR A 62 -2.51 -14.16 12.06
CA TYR A 62 -3.51 -14.65 11.13
C TYR A 62 -3.13 -16.02 10.55
N VAL A 63 -1.86 -16.20 10.17
CA VAL A 63 -1.31 -17.47 9.70
C VAL A 63 -1.42 -18.54 10.78
N ASN A 64 -1.00 -18.23 12.01
CA ASN A 64 -0.99 -19.19 13.13
C ASN A 64 -2.40 -19.62 13.56
N LYS A 65 -3.43 -18.82 13.25
CA LYS A 65 -4.83 -19.18 13.47
C LYS A 65 -5.39 -20.12 12.39
N ASN A 66 -4.53 -20.73 11.55
CA ASN A 66 -4.88 -21.68 10.48
C ASN A 66 -5.94 -21.16 9.51
N LYS A 67 -6.02 -19.85 9.30
CA LYS A 67 -6.93 -19.27 8.32
C LYS A 67 -6.38 -19.51 6.91
N GLU A 68 -7.26 -19.80 5.97
CA GLU A 68 -6.87 -19.97 4.58
C GLU A 68 -6.40 -18.64 3.99
N ILE A 69 -5.16 -18.60 3.53
CA ILE A 69 -4.54 -17.46 2.85
C ILE A 69 -4.33 -17.87 1.40
N GLU A 70 -5.14 -17.33 0.50
CA GLU A 70 -4.99 -17.53 -0.94
C GLU A 70 -3.86 -16.67 -1.53
N LYS A 71 -3.73 -15.43 -1.03
CA LYS A 71 -2.73 -14.44 -1.49
C LYS A 71 -2.18 -13.67 -0.29
N PHE A 72 -0.91 -13.89 0.05
CA PHE A 72 -0.30 -13.30 1.24
C PHE A 72 -0.09 -11.80 1.08
N GLY A 73 0.40 -11.36 -0.07
CA GLY A 73 0.51 -9.93 -0.39
C GLY A 73 -0.82 -9.19 -0.21
N GLY A 74 -1.93 -9.74 -0.73
CA GLY A 74 -3.27 -9.15 -0.58
C GLY A 74 -3.71 -9.01 0.89
N LEU A 75 -3.40 -10.00 1.73
CA LEU A 75 -3.62 -9.92 3.18
C LEU A 75 -2.80 -8.79 3.81
N LEU A 76 -1.50 -8.69 3.47
CA LEU A 76 -0.63 -7.66 4.01
C LEU A 76 -1.11 -6.24 3.66
N TYR A 77 -1.43 -5.96 2.40
CA TYR A 77 -1.95 -4.65 2.00
C TYR A 77 -3.27 -4.32 2.67
N LYS A 78 -4.15 -5.30 2.87
CA LYS A 78 -5.40 -5.11 3.59
C LYS A 78 -5.14 -4.73 5.06
N ILE A 79 -4.22 -5.43 5.74
CA ILE A 79 -3.82 -5.10 7.12
C ILE A 79 -3.18 -3.71 7.16
N ALA A 80 -2.23 -3.42 6.27
CA ALA A 80 -1.52 -2.14 6.19
C ALA A 80 -2.48 -0.96 6.01
N ARG A 81 -3.42 -1.08 5.07
CA ARG A 81 -4.45 -0.05 4.84
C ARG A 81 -5.28 0.22 6.08
N ASN A 82 -5.73 -0.84 6.76
CA ASN A 82 -6.52 -0.71 7.99
C ASN A 82 -5.72 -0.05 9.12
N LEU A 83 -4.44 -0.42 9.27
CA LEU A 83 -3.56 0.17 10.28
C LEU A 83 -3.28 1.65 10.04
N VAL A 84 -3.07 2.06 8.78
CA VAL A 84 -2.94 3.49 8.44
C VAL A 84 -4.21 4.25 8.79
N ILE A 85 -5.38 3.71 8.45
CA ILE A 85 -6.67 4.32 8.80
C ILE A 85 -6.81 4.45 10.32
N ASP A 86 -6.52 3.38 11.06
CA ASP A 86 -6.61 3.35 12.52
C ASP A 86 -5.61 4.31 13.18
N PHE A 87 -4.38 4.40 12.66
CA PHE A 87 -3.32 5.32 13.12
C PHE A 87 -3.82 6.76 13.09
N TYR A 88 -4.33 7.20 11.95
CA TYR A 88 -4.87 8.54 11.83
C TYR A 88 -6.19 8.71 12.59
N ARG A 89 -6.99 7.64 12.77
CA ARG A 89 -8.26 7.73 13.50
C ARG A 89 -7.96 8.02 14.96
N LYS A 90 -6.97 7.34 15.55
CA LYS A 90 -6.49 7.61 16.91
C LYS A 90 -5.89 9.00 17.06
N LYS A 91 -5.12 9.44 16.05
CA LYS A 91 -4.56 10.81 15.99
C LYS A 91 -5.66 11.87 15.95
N SER A 92 -6.74 11.62 15.21
CA SER A 92 -7.91 12.48 15.10
C SER A 92 -8.94 12.27 16.21
N THR A 93 -8.91 11.20 17.01
CA THR A 93 -9.85 11.06 18.15
C THR A 93 -9.46 12.02 19.29
N HIS A 94 -8.24 12.57 19.26
CA HIS A 94 -7.86 13.76 20.05
C HIS A 94 -8.44 15.08 19.46
N GLU A 95 -9.01 15.06 18.25
CA GLU A 95 -9.64 16.19 17.54
C GLU A 95 -10.86 15.71 16.68
N ILE A 96 -11.96 15.35 17.35
CA ILE A 96 -13.38 15.19 16.90
C ILE A 96 -13.73 14.74 15.44
N ASN A 97 -14.51 13.65 15.38
CA ASN A 97 -15.48 13.11 14.37
C ASN A 97 -15.12 13.04 12.86
N LEU A 98 -15.37 11.85 12.28
CA LEU A 98 -14.88 11.48 10.95
C LEU A 98 -15.94 10.84 10.05
N ASP A 99 -16.08 11.47 8.87
CA ASP A 99 -16.70 10.98 7.64
C ASP A 99 -15.65 11.08 6.49
N GLU A 100 -16.04 10.84 5.23
CA GLU A 100 -15.19 10.77 4.00
C GLU A 100 -14.07 11.83 3.84
N THR A 101 -14.14 12.96 4.55
CA THR A 101 -13.10 13.99 4.68
C THR A 101 -11.76 13.48 5.24
N PHE A 102 -11.74 12.32 5.90
CA PHE A 102 -10.52 11.75 6.47
C PHE A 102 -9.46 11.34 5.47
N LEU A 103 -9.89 10.66 4.39
CA LEU A 103 -8.99 10.20 3.33
C LEU A 103 -8.32 11.40 2.64
N GLN A 104 -8.99 12.56 2.67
CA GLN A 104 -8.42 13.83 2.21
C GLN A 104 -7.34 14.37 3.16
N LYS A 105 -7.54 14.29 4.49
CA LYS A 105 -6.54 14.73 5.49
C LYS A 105 -5.28 13.84 5.50
N ILE A 106 -5.43 12.53 5.25
CA ILE A 106 -4.28 11.61 5.08
C ILE A 106 -3.42 12.03 3.88
N SER A 107 -4.04 12.48 2.78
CA SER A 107 -3.34 12.97 1.59
C SER A 107 -2.43 14.17 1.91
N ASP A 108 -2.84 15.06 2.80
CA ASP A 108 -2.06 16.25 3.19
C ASP A 108 -0.91 15.89 4.15
N ALA A 109 -1.11 14.90 5.04
CA ALA A 109 -0.11 14.45 5.99
C ALA A 109 1.01 13.58 5.38
N GLY A 110 0.72 12.82 4.32
CA GLY A 110 1.70 12.03 3.55
C GLY A 110 2.62 12.83 2.62
N ALA A 111 2.56 14.17 2.66
CA ALA A 111 3.35 15.05 1.80
C ALA A 111 4.81 15.27 2.26
N THR A 112 5.25 14.63 3.34
CA THR A 112 6.59 14.85 3.92
C THR A 112 7.63 13.95 3.23
N VAL A 113 8.72 14.56 2.76
CA VAL A 113 9.72 13.97 1.85
C VAL A 113 11.05 13.89 2.55
N GLU A 114 11.83 12.83 2.29
CA GLU A 114 13.28 12.97 2.24
C GLU A 114 13.88 12.45 0.92
N LYS A 115 15.02 13.07 0.60
CA LYS A 115 15.65 13.27 -0.72
C LYS A 115 16.24 11.99 -1.30
N MET A 116 16.12 11.83 -2.62
CA MET A 116 17.19 11.24 -3.45
C MET A 116 17.00 11.62 -4.93
N ALA A 117 18.10 12.03 -5.56
CA ALA A 117 18.17 12.57 -6.90
C ALA A 117 18.02 11.48 -7.97
N VAL A 118 16.94 11.51 -8.74
CA VAL A 118 16.80 10.81 -10.03
C VAL A 118 15.99 11.69 -10.99
N LYS A 119 16.45 11.73 -12.25
CA LYS A 119 16.02 12.46 -13.47
C LYS A 119 14.65 13.21 -13.43
N SER A 120 14.63 14.40 -14.05
CA SER A 120 13.51 15.36 -14.14
C SER A 120 12.10 14.75 -14.31
N ASP A 121 11.95 13.69 -15.13
CA ASP A 121 10.66 13.01 -15.33
C ASP A 121 10.14 12.29 -14.08
N SER A 122 11.03 11.64 -13.32
CA SER A 122 10.67 10.96 -12.07
C SER A 122 10.20 11.94 -11.00
N GLN A 123 10.80 13.13 -10.94
CA GLN A 123 10.34 14.19 -10.03
C GLN A 123 8.94 14.70 -10.41
N ASN A 124 8.65 14.86 -11.69
CA ASN A 124 7.34 15.30 -12.16
C ASN A 124 6.26 14.27 -11.90
N ILE A 125 6.57 12.98 -12.07
CA ILE A 125 5.67 11.88 -11.70
C ILE A 125 5.42 11.89 -10.19
N MET A 126 6.48 12.00 -9.37
CA MET A 126 6.34 12.02 -7.91
C MET A 126 5.54 13.22 -7.41
N LYS A 127 5.74 14.42 -8.00
CA LYS A 127 4.91 15.60 -7.72
C LYS A 127 3.47 15.40 -8.19
N GLY A 128 3.27 14.85 -9.39
CA GLY A 128 1.95 14.57 -9.93
C GLY A 128 1.15 13.58 -9.09
N LEU A 129 1.81 12.52 -8.59
CA LEU A 129 1.20 11.54 -7.68
C LEU A 129 0.70 12.19 -6.39
N ARG A 130 1.40 13.21 -5.86
CA ARG A 130 0.96 13.97 -4.67
C ARG A 130 -0.27 14.82 -4.90
N LEU A 131 -0.48 15.28 -6.13
CA LEU A 131 -1.64 16.09 -6.50
C LEU A 131 -2.86 15.22 -6.83
N LEU A 132 -2.70 13.90 -6.94
CA LEU A 132 -3.81 12.99 -7.07
C LEU A 132 -4.58 12.85 -5.76
N LYS A 133 -5.90 12.67 -5.90
CA LYS A 133 -6.76 12.14 -4.84
C LYS A 133 -6.18 10.82 -4.32
N GLU A 134 -6.30 10.58 -3.03
CA GLU A 134 -5.68 9.42 -2.37
C GLU A 134 -6.09 8.09 -2.99
N GLU A 135 -7.38 7.93 -3.34
CA GLU A 135 -7.88 6.73 -4.01
C GLU A 135 -7.19 6.47 -5.37
N TYR A 136 -6.80 7.53 -6.09
CA TYR A 136 -6.08 7.43 -7.36
C TYR A 136 -4.60 7.12 -7.14
N ARG A 137 -3.97 7.73 -6.14
CA ARG A 137 -2.58 7.42 -5.77
C ARG A 137 -2.48 5.96 -5.30
N GLU A 138 -3.38 5.53 -4.42
CA GLU A 138 -3.44 4.18 -3.87
C GLU A 138 -3.59 3.13 -4.99
N VAL A 139 -4.54 3.32 -5.91
CA VAL A 139 -4.74 2.34 -7.00
C VAL A 139 -3.54 2.27 -7.96
N LEU A 140 -2.85 3.39 -8.19
CA LEU A 140 -1.66 3.42 -9.06
C LEU A 140 -0.43 2.81 -8.38
N THR A 141 -0.23 3.06 -7.09
CA THR A 141 0.82 2.41 -6.31
C THR A 141 0.63 0.90 -6.32
N LEU A 142 -0.57 0.43 -5.96
CA LEU A 142 -0.88 -1.00 -5.94
C LEU A 142 -0.68 -1.65 -7.33
N ARG A 143 -1.03 -0.93 -8.41
CA ARG A 143 -0.93 -1.48 -9.78
C ARG A 143 0.48 -1.46 -10.36
N TYR A 144 1.21 -0.36 -10.19
CA TYR A 144 2.44 -0.08 -10.95
C TYR A 144 3.71 -0.14 -10.12
N ILE A 145 3.60 -0.06 -8.79
CA ILE A 145 4.73 -0.19 -7.86
C ILE A 145 4.73 -1.59 -7.26
N ASP A 146 3.55 -2.04 -6.82
CA ASP A 146 3.39 -3.34 -6.17
C ASP A 146 2.99 -4.46 -7.16
N GLU A 147 2.83 -4.11 -8.44
CA GLU A 147 2.54 -4.99 -9.58
C GLU A 147 1.27 -5.85 -9.45
N LEU A 148 0.34 -5.47 -8.58
CA LEU A 148 -0.88 -6.23 -8.32
C LEU A 148 -1.86 -6.19 -9.49
N ASP A 149 -2.60 -7.28 -9.67
CA ASP A 149 -3.67 -7.37 -10.64
C ASP A 149 -4.96 -6.67 -10.18
N ALA A 150 -5.89 -6.39 -11.10
CA ALA A 150 -7.12 -5.67 -10.76
C ALA A 150 -8.06 -6.45 -9.83
N GLY A 151 -7.93 -7.78 -9.75
CA GLY A 151 -8.66 -8.63 -8.81
C GLY A 151 -8.09 -8.52 -7.39
N GLU A 152 -6.77 -8.54 -7.25
CA GLU A 152 -6.06 -8.36 -5.97
C GLU A 152 -6.35 -7.00 -5.37
N ILE A 153 -6.23 -5.96 -6.18
CA ILE A 153 -6.56 -4.59 -5.79
C ILE A 153 -8.03 -4.47 -5.38
N ALA A 154 -8.93 -5.17 -6.07
CA ALA A 154 -10.35 -5.19 -5.73
C ALA A 154 -10.61 -5.77 -4.33
N SER A 155 -9.94 -6.86 -3.97
CA SER A 155 -10.00 -7.44 -2.63
C SER A 155 -9.43 -6.52 -1.55
N ILE A 156 -8.36 -5.78 -1.85
CA ILE A 156 -7.72 -4.83 -0.93
C ILE A 156 -8.61 -3.60 -0.69
N LEU A 157 -9.17 -3.04 -1.77
CA LEU A 157 -9.98 -1.81 -1.73
C LEU A 157 -11.46 -2.05 -1.46
N ASN A 158 -11.88 -3.31 -1.29
CA ASN A 158 -13.28 -3.72 -1.16
C ASN A 158 -14.16 -3.17 -2.30
N LYS A 159 -13.71 -3.35 -3.55
CA LYS A 159 -14.37 -2.90 -4.78
C LYS A 159 -14.48 -4.05 -5.79
N SER A 160 -15.28 -3.88 -6.84
CA SER A 160 -15.27 -4.85 -7.95
C SER A 160 -14.03 -4.67 -8.84
N SER A 161 -13.55 -5.74 -9.47
CA SER A 161 -12.43 -5.68 -10.42
C SER A 161 -12.71 -4.72 -11.59
N ILE A 162 -13.97 -4.62 -12.01
CA ILE A 162 -14.43 -3.65 -13.02
C ILE A 162 -14.22 -2.21 -12.51
N ASN A 163 -14.66 -1.91 -11.28
CA ASN A 163 -14.48 -0.59 -10.68
C ASN A 163 -13.00 -0.24 -10.54
N VAL A 164 -12.16 -1.20 -10.15
CA VAL A 164 -10.70 -1.00 -10.08
C VAL A 164 -10.10 -0.66 -11.43
N ARG A 165 -10.46 -1.36 -12.52
CA ARG A 165 -9.97 -1.04 -13.86
C ARG A 165 -10.36 0.38 -14.30
N VAL A 166 -11.61 0.76 -14.04
CA VAL A 166 -12.10 2.12 -14.30
C VAL A 166 -11.33 3.15 -13.46
N LEU A 167 -11.08 2.85 -12.18
CA LEU A 167 -10.35 3.69 -11.25
C LEU A 167 -8.90 3.92 -11.71
N ILE A 168 -8.19 2.86 -12.08
CA ILE A 168 -6.82 2.93 -12.64
C ILE A 168 -6.80 3.83 -13.87
N HIS A 169 -7.74 3.61 -14.81
CA HIS A 169 -7.82 4.41 -16.03
C HIS A 169 -8.05 5.91 -15.73
N ARG A 170 -8.97 6.23 -14.82
CA ARG A 170 -9.24 7.61 -14.38
C ARG A 170 -8.04 8.23 -13.65
N ALA A 171 -7.37 7.46 -12.80
CA ALA A 171 -6.18 7.88 -12.07
C ALA A 171 -5.03 8.23 -13.03
N LEU A 172 -4.73 7.35 -14.00
CA LEU A 172 -3.72 7.62 -15.03
C LEU A 172 -4.04 8.86 -15.87
N LYS A 173 -5.30 9.00 -16.30
CA LYS A 173 -5.73 10.17 -17.08
C LYS A 173 -5.55 11.47 -16.30
N THR A 174 -5.85 11.44 -15.00
CA THR A 174 -5.67 12.59 -14.10
C THR A 174 -4.18 12.90 -13.90
N LEU A 175 -3.36 11.88 -13.65
CA LEU A 175 -1.92 12.03 -13.46
C LEU A 175 -1.26 12.66 -14.70
N ARG A 176 -1.61 12.17 -15.88
CA ARG A 176 -1.11 12.71 -17.15
C ARG A 176 -1.44 14.19 -17.31
N LYS A 177 -2.69 14.59 -17.06
CA LYS A 177 -3.10 16.01 -17.11
C LYS A 177 -2.28 16.89 -16.16
N ILE A 178 -2.02 16.40 -14.94
CA ILE A 178 -1.24 17.14 -13.94
C ILE A 178 0.21 17.29 -14.41
N ILE A 179 0.81 16.24 -14.97
CA ILE A 179 2.19 16.29 -15.48
C ILE A 179 2.26 17.25 -16.68
N ASP A 180 1.33 17.17 -17.63
CA ASP A 180 1.28 18.03 -18.81
C ASP A 180 1.11 19.53 -18.44
N GLN A 181 0.38 19.82 -17.36
CA GLN A 181 0.22 21.19 -16.85
C GLN A 181 1.49 21.71 -16.15
N ASN A 182 2.24 20.84 -15.45
CA ASN A 182 3.50 21.21 -14.80
C ASN A 182 4.68 21.35 -15.77
N GLN A 183 4.57 20.87 -17.02
CA GLN A 183 5.58 21.06 -18.05
C GLN A 183 5.40 22.38 -18.85
N ASN A 184 4.24 23.05 -18.71
CA ASN A 184 3.90 24.29 -19.42
C ASN A 184 4.06 25.55 -18.54
N VAL A 185 4.80 25.46 -17.43
CA VAL A 185 5.16 26.57 -16.52
C VAL A 185 6.66 26.58 -16.35
#